data_AF-A0A7K2VH02-F1
#
_entry.id   AF-A0A7K2VH02-F1
#
_cell.length_a   1.000
_cell.length_b   1.000
_cell.length_c   1.000
_cell.angle_alpha   90.00
_cell.angle_beta   90.00
_cell.angle_gamma   90.00
#
_symmetry.space_group_name_H-M   'P 1'
#
loop_
_entity.id
_entity.type
_entity.pdbx_description
1 polymer ?
#
loop_
_entity_poly.entity_id
_entity_poly.type
_entity_poly.pdbx_seq_one_letter_code
_entity_poly.pdbx_strand_id
1 'polypeptide(L)'
;LAADDEFDAGRLRQLTPSGAAQLAAQAGSAVLTHHRLTEEHVLISADGRVRAVLDWTGAVLGDPAEDIAALATSVGAPAAVRAATLAGYGPRPCLRGLWLARCDTVIVLTEHLDTPAAGPLHAALLRAWEPIMLERVTELKDDE
;
A
#
# COMPACT_ATOMS: atom_id res chain seq x y z
N LEU A 1 13.81 8.52 5.56
CA LEU A 1 15.14 8.23 5.01
C LEU A 1 16.16 8.48 6.11
N ALA A 2 17.31 7.84 6.02
CA ALA A 2 18.47 8.12 6.86
C ALA A 2 19.25 9.32 6.28
N ALA A 3 20.52 9.49 6.70
CA ALA A 3 21.41 10.45 6.08
C ALA A 3 21.58 10.15 4.57
N ASP A 4 21.87 11.19 3.77
CA ASP A 4 22.16 11.09 2.34
C ASP A 4 21.08 10.39 1.49
N ASP A 5 19.80 10.55 1.86
CA ASP A 5 18.64 9.91 1.21
C ASP A 5 18.69 8.37 1.20
N GLU A 6 19.51 7.77 2.06
CA GLU A 6 19.55 6.32 2.19
C GLU A 6 18.25 5.77 2.78
N PHE A 7 17.87 4.58 2.32
CA PHE A 7 16.76 3.86 2.92
C PHE A 7 17.12 3.48 4.37
N ASP A 8 16.32 3.94 5.33
CA ASP A 8 16.49 3.61 6.75
C ASP A 8 16.14 2.14 7.00
N ALA A 9 17.16 1.28 7.08
CA ALA A 9 17.00 -0.15 7.35
C ALA A 9 16.26 -0.44 8.68
N GLY A 10 16.24 0.51 9.62
CA GLY A 10 15.43 0.42 10.84
C GLY A 10 13.93 0.29 10.58
N ARG A 11 13.47 0.73 9.41
CA ARG A 11 12.07 0.58 8.96
C ARG A 11 11.72 -0.87 8.63
N LEU A 12 12.68 -1.70 8.22
CA LEU A 12 12.45 -3.13 7.96
C LEU A 12 12.04 -3.92 9.20
N ARG A 13 12.21 -3.36 10.42
CA ARG A 13 11.69 -3.98 11.65
C ARG A 13 10.17 -4.14 11.66
N GLN A 14 9.45 -3.37 10.84
CA GLN A 14 8.01 -3.54 10.64
C GLN A 14 7.67 -4.78 9.80
N LEU A 15 8.64 -5.36 9.10
CA LEU A 15 8.48 -6.52 8.22
C LEU A 15 8.97 -7.81 8.89
N THR A 16 8.25 -8.30 9.90
CA THR A 16 8.61 -9.52 10.63
C THR A 16 8.02 -10.80 10.00
N PRO A 17 8.70 -11.96 10.12
CA PRO A 17 8.13 -13.23 9.66
C PRO A 17 6.76 -13.57 10.28
N SER A 18 6.56 -13.24 11.55
CA SER A 18 5.27 -13.42 12.23
C SER A 18 4.19 -12.49 11.66
N GLY A 19 4.52 -11.22 11.40
CA GLY A 19 3.63 -10.28 10.72
C GLY A 19 3.26 -10.74 9.31
N ALA A 20 4.22 -11.27 8.55
CA ALA A 20 3.99 -11.85 7.23
C ALA A 20 3.01 -13.03 7.28
N ALA A 21 3.20 -13.96 8.23
CA ALA A 21 2.29 -15.08 8.43
C ALA A 21 0.89 -14.61 8.85
N GLN A 22 0.82 -13.62 9.75
CA GLN A 22 -0.43 -13.01 10.16
C GLN A 22 -1.12 -12.29 9.00
N LEU A 23 -0.40 -11.68 8.05
CA LEU A 23 -0.98 -10.94 6.93
C LEU A 23 -1.06 -11.75 5.63
N ALA A 24 -0.86 -13.07 5.68
CA ALA A 24 -1.01 -13.92 4.52
C ALA A 24 -2.45 -13.85 3.93
N ALA A 25 -2.56 -13.99 2.61
CA ALA A 25 -3.83 -14.02 1.89
C ALA A 25 -4.74 -15.12 2.47
N GLN A 26 -6.04 -14.81 2.64
CA GLN A 26 -7.02 -15.75 3.19
C GLN A 26 -7.85 -16.38 2.08
N ALA A 27 -8.10 -17.68 2.19
CA ALA A 27 -9.05 -18.34 1.32
C ALA A 27 -10.45 -17.71 1.48
N GLY A 28 -11.15 -17.49 0.38
CA GLY A 28 -12.51 -16.91 0.38
C GLY A 28 -12.58 -15.40 0.53
N SER A 29 -11.44 -14.67 0.53
CA SER A 29 -11.43 -13.20 0.56
C SER A 29 -11.34 -12.55 -0.83
N ALA A 30 -11.49 -13.34 -1.90
CA ALA A 30 -11.36 -12.82 -3.26
C ALA A 30 -12.50 -11.85 -3.59
N VAL A 31 -12.15 -10.70 -4.15
CA VAL A 31 -13.10 -9.68 -4.63
C VAL A 31 -12.73 -9.28 -6.05
N LEU A 32 -13.63 -8.60 -6.76
CA LEU A 32 -13.24 -7.94 -8.00
C LEU A 32 -12.28 -6.80 -7.67
N THR A 33 -11.03 -6.93 -8.10
CA THR A 33 -9.98 -5.92 -7.98
C THR A 33 -9.77 -5.24 -9.32
N HIS A 34 -9.35 -3.98 -9.29
CA HIS A 34 -8.85 -3.28 -10.47
C HIS A 34 -7.45 -3.80 -10.86
N HIS A 35 -6.68 -4.32 -9.89
CA HIS A 35 -5.34 -4.89 -10.05
C HIS A 35 -4.27 -3.85 -10.47
N ARG A 36 -4.62 -2.56 -10.43
CA ARG A 36 -3.72 -1.42 -10.69
C ARG A 36 -4.35 -0.09 -10.29
N LEU A 37 -5.08 -0.05 -9.17
CA LEU A 37 -5.81 1.15 -8.77
C LEU A 37 -4.84 2.26 -8.32
N THR A 38 -4.57 3.22 -9.20
CA THR A 38 -3.67 4.37 -8.96
C THR A 38 -4.40 5.69 -9.20
N GLU A 39 -3.74 6.81 -8.92
CA GLU A 39 -4.24 8.17 -9.15
C GLU A 39 -4.61 8.41 -10.62
N GLU A 40 -3.90 7.77 -11.54
CA GLU A 40 -4.13 7.88 -12.99
C GLU A 40 -5.47 7.26 -13.41
N HIS A 41 -6.02 6.35 -12.61
CA HIS A 41 -7.28 5.65 -12.90
C HIS A 41 -8.47 6.18 -12.10
N VAL A 42 -8.28 7.18 -11.23
CA VAL A 42 -9.36 7.73 -10.41
C VAL A 42 -9.68 9.16 -10.83
N LEU A 43 -10.88 9.38 -11.37
CA LEU A 43 -11.37 10.73 -11.66
C LEU A 43 -11.99 11.35 -10.42
N ILE A 44 -11.48 12.53 -10.04
CA ILE A 44 -11.97 13.32 -8.90
C ILE A 44 -12.72 14.55 -9.40
N SER A 45 -13.88 14.84 -8.82
CA SER A 45 -14.63 16.07 -9.07
C SER A 45 -14.02 17.28 -8.35
N ALA A 46 -14.42 18.49 -8.74
CA ALA A 46 -13.90 19.73 -8.14
C ALA A 46 -14.17 19.84 -6.61
N ASP A 47 -15.19 19.14 -6.11
CA ASP A 47 -15.51 19.04 -4.67
C ASP A 47 -14.79 17.88 -3.96
N GLY A 48 -13.84 17.21 -4.63
CA GLY A 48 -12.98 16.19 -4.03
C GLY A 48 -13.59 14.78 -3.94
N ARG A 49 -14.71 14.52 -4.63
CA ARG A 49 -15.35 13.19 -4.64
C ARG A 49 -14.86 12.35 -5.80
N VAL A 50 -14.80 11.03 -5.61
CA VAL A 50 -14.57 10.09 -6.71
C VAL A 50 -15.77 10.12 -7.65
N ARG A 51 -15.52 10.41 -8.92
CA ARG A 51 -16.52 10.47 -9.99
C ARG A 51 -16.55 9.22 -10.84
N ALA A 52 -15.38 8.63 -11.10
CA ALA A 52 -15.25 7.39 -11.84
C ALA A 52 -13.92 6.70 -11.54
N VAL A 53 -13.90 5.39 -11.80
CA VAL A 53 -12.68 4.58 -11.87
C VAL A 53 -12.56 4.07 -13.31
N LEU A 54 -11.41 4.32 -13.94
CA LEU A 54 -11.13 4.04 -15.35
C LEU A 54 -10.29 2.76 -15.50
N ASP A 55 -9.91 2.41 -16.73
CA ASP A 55 -8.98 1.31 -17.08
C ASP A 55 -9.19 -0.05 -16.36
N TRP A 56 -10.40 -0.59 -16.43
CA TRP A 56 -10.73 -1.93 -15.91
C TRP A 56 -10.15 -3.11 -16.71
N THR A 57 -9.23 -2.86 -17.66
CA THR A 57 -8.70 -3.92 -18.54
C THR A 57 -7.88 -4.98 -17.80
N GLY A 58 -7.31 -4.62 -16.65
CA GLY A 58 -6.56 -5.54 -15.78
C GLY A 58 -7.38 -6.20 -14.67
N ALA A 59 -8.69 -5.96 -14.60
CA ALA A 59 -9.50 -6.37 -13.46
C ALA A 59 -9.57 -7.90 -13.31
N VAL A 60 -9.47 -8.39 -12.06
CA VAL A 60 -9.45 -9.82 -11.75
C VAL A 60 -10.20 -10.10 -10.45
N LEU A 61 -10.61 -11.35 -10.23
CA LEU A 61 -11.00 -11.80 -8.90
C LEU A 61 -9.73 -12.12 -8.10
N GLY A 62 -9.42 -11.27 -7.14
CA GLY A 62 -8.13 -11.29 -6.44
C GLY A 62 -8.19 -10.76 -5.02
N ASP A 63 -7.01 -10.54 -4.46
CA ASP A 63 -6.86 -10.04 -3.10
C ASP A 63 -7.08 -8.52 -3.08
N PRO A 64 -8.03 -7.97 -2.29
CA PRO A 64 -8.25 -6.52 -2.20
C PRO A 64 -6.98 -5.75 -1.77
N ALA A 65 -6.03 -6.42 -1.12
CA ALA A 65 -4.75 -5.83 -0.75
C ALA A 65 -3.96 -5.30 -1.95
N GLU A 66 -4.16 -5.83 -3.16
CA GLU A 66 -3.47 -5.36 -4.38
C GLU A 66 -3.87 -3.95 -4.78
N ASP A 67 -5.17 -3.62 -4.76
CA ASP A 67 -5.65 -2.27 -5.04
C ASP A 67 -5.26 -1.28 -3.93
N ILE A 68 -5.26 -1.74 -2.68
CA ILE A 68 -4.79 -0.93 -1.54
C ILE A 68 -3.29 -0.64 -1.67
N ALA A 69 -2.50 -1.62 -2.09
CA ALA A 69 -1.07 -1.46 -2.30
C ALA A 69 -0.79 -0.46 -3.43
N ALA A 70 -1.47 -0.61 -4.57
CA ALA A 70 -1.37 0.32 -5.69
C ALA A 70 -1.70 1.76 -5.26
N LEU A 71 -2.82 1.96 -4.55
CA LEU A 71 -3.19 3.26 -4.01
C LEU A 71 -2.15 3.80 -3.00
N ALA A 72 -1.60 2.96 -2.13
CA ALA A 72 -0.61 3.40 -1.14
C ALA A 72 0.67 3.92 -1.80
N THR A 73 1.13 3.25 -2.85
CA THR A 73 2.31 3.70 -3.63
C THR A 73 2.04 4.94 -4.47
N SER A 74 0.78 5.19 -4.81
CA SER A 74 0.32 6.28 -5.67
C SER A 74 -0.01 7.57 -4.88
N VAL A 75 -0.87 7.47 -3.86
CA VAL A 75 -1.42 8.61 -3.10
C VAL A 75 -1.04 8.64 -1.62
N GLY A 76 -0.26 7.67 -1.14
CA GLY A 76 0.17 7.60 0.27
C GLY A 76 -0.62 6.61 1.12
N ALA A 77 0.05 5.95 2.06
CA ALA A 77 -0.52 4.95 2.96
C ALA A 77 -1.77 5.45 3.74
N PRO A 78 -1.79 6.66 4.34
CA PRO A 78 -2.95 7.18 5.04
C PRO A 78 -4.17 7.39 4.13
N ALA A 79 -3.96 7.84 2.89
CA ALA A 79 -5.05 8.04 1.93
C ALA A 79 -5.62 6.70 1.45
N ALA A 80 -4.75 5.74 1.13
CA ALA A 80 -5.15 4.40 0.70
C ALA A 80 -5.96 3.67 1.78
N VAL A 81 -5.51 3.68 3.04
CA VAL A 81 -6.24 3.04 4.14
C VAL A 81 -7.57 3.75 4.43
N ARG A 82 -7.63 5.09 4.33
CA ARG A 82 -8.91 5.81 4.45
C ARG A 82 -9.88 5.41 3.36
N ALA A 83 -9.43 5.34 2.10
CA ALA A 83 -10.26 4.91 0.98
C ALA A 83 -10.77 3.48 1.18
N ALA A 84 -9.90 2.55 1.56
CA ALA A 84 -10.26 1.16 1.83
C ALA A 84 -11.27 1.04 2.99
N THR A 85 -11.05 1.78 4.07
CA THR A 85 -11.95 1.82 5.23
C THR A 85 -13.34 2.33 4.84
N LEU A 86 -13.39 3.42 4.04
CA LEU A 86 -14.65 3.97 3.52
C LEU A 86 -15.36 3.03 2.54
N ALA A 87 -14.61 2.17 1.85
CA ALA A 87 -15.14 1.10 1.00
C ALA A 87 -15.61 -0.14 1.80
N GLY A 88 -15.46 -0.15 3.13
CA GLY A 88 -15.92 -1.22 4.00
C GLY A 88 -14.89 -2.31 4.29
N TYR A 89 -13.63 -2.14 3.88
CA TYR A 89 -12.57 -3.07 4.25
C TYR A 89 -12.16 -2.93 5.72
N GLY A 90 -11.97 -4.07 6.38
CA GLY A 90 -11.44 -4.12 7.74
C GLY A 90 -9.93 -3.89 7.83
N PRO A 91 -9.37 -3.87 9.06
CA PRO A 91 -7.94 -3.62 9.29
C PRO A 91 -6.99 -4.56 8.56
N ARG A 92 -7.37 -5.84 8.40
CA ARG A 92 -6.49 -6.87 7.85
C ARG A 92 -6.16 -6.64 6.36
N PRO A 93 -7.12 -6.49 5.43
CA PRO A 93 -6.81 -6.09 4.05
C PRO A 93 -5.99 -4.80 3.96
N CYS A 94 -6.28 -3.81 4.80
CA CYS A 94 -5.53 -2.55 4.86
C CYS A 94 -4.06 -2.79 5.21
N LEU A 95 -3.78 -3.47 6.32
CA LEU A 95 -2.42 -3.78 6.75
C LEU A 95 -1.68 -4.67 5.75
N ARG A 96 -2.38 -5.62 5.14
CA ARG A 96 -1.81 -6.46 4.09
C ARG A 96 -1.45 -5.65 2.84
N GLY A 97 -2.29 -4.73 2.41
CA GLY A 97 -2.00 -3.84 1.28
C GLY A 97 -0.80 -2.94 1.55
N LEU A 98 -0.69 -2.40 2.77
CA LEU A 98 0.50 -1.64 3.19
C LEU A 98 1.76 -2.52 3.21
N TRP A 99 1.66 -3.76 3.68
CA TRP A 99 2.76 -4.72 3.63
C TRP A 99 3.24 -4.95 2.20
N LEU A 100 2.31 -5.25 1.27
CA LEU A 100 2.63 -5.45 -0.14
C LEU A 100 3.31 -4.22 -0.74
N ALA A 101 2.72 -3.02 -0.57
CA ALA A 101 3.29 -1.78 -1.08
C ALA A 101 4.73 -1.54 -0.61
N ARG A 102 5.05 -1.87 0.64
CA ARG A 102 6.39 -1.72 1.21
C ARG A 102 7.39 -2.72 0.64
N CYS A 103 6.99 -3.98 0.53
CA CYS A 103 7.82 -5.01 -0.11
C CYS A 103 8.08 -4.66 -1.57
N ASP A 104 7.03 -4.32 -2.32
CA ASP A 104 7.12 -4.05 -3.75
C ASP A 104 7.97 -2.81 -4.04
N THR A 105 7.81 -1.73 -3.27
CA THR A 105 8.63 -0.52 -3.45
C THR A 105 10.11 -0.76 -3.18
N VAL A 106 10.46 -1.63 -2.21
CA VAL A 106 11.86 -2.02 -1.97
C VAL A 106 12.40 -2.90 -3.09
N ILE A 107 11.63 -3.88 -3.57
CA ILE A 107 12.02 -4.75 -4.70
C ILE A 107 12.25 -3.92 -5.95
N VAL A 108 11.27 -3.12 -6.36
CA VAL A 108 11.34 -2.31 -7.58
C VAL A 108 12.46 -1.27 -7.49
N LEU A 109 12.68 -0.64 -6.33
CA LEU A 109 13.81 0.27 -6.15
C LEU A 109 15.14 -0.46 -6.36
N THR A 110 15.29 -1.66 -5.80
CA THR A 110 16.51 -2.48 -5.92
C THR A 110 16.81 -2.84 -7.38
N GLU A 111 15.77 -3.12 -8.17
CA GLU A 111 15.90 -3.42 -9.61
C GLU A 111 16.31 -2.21 -10.46
N HIS A 112 16.14 -0.98 -9.95
CA HIS A 112 16.27 0.26 -10.71
C HIS A 112 17.29 1.25 -10.12
N LEU A 113 18.14 0.81 -9.18
CA LEU A 113 19.11 1.65 -8.46
C LEU A 113 20.02 2.48 -9.39
N ASP A 114 20.34 1.96 -10.57
CA ASP A 114 21.25 2.61 -11.53
C ASP A 114 20.53 3.43 -12.61
N THR A 115 19.22 3.69 -12.45
CA THR A 115 18.40 4.32 -13.50
C THR A 115 17.87 5.71 -13.10
N PRO A 116 17.67 6.63 -14.07
CA PRO A 116 16.99 7.91 -13.84
C PRO A 116 15.55 7.78 -13.33
N ALA A 117 14.94 6.58 -13.39
CA ALA A 117 13.62 6.29 -12.85
C ALA A 117 13.57 6.27 -11.30
N ALA A 118 14.72 6.45 -10.64
CA ALA A 118 14.81 6.48 -9.18
C ALA A 118 13.92 7.55 -8.53
N GLY A 119 13.67 8.69 -9.17
CA GLY A 119 12.85 9.78 -8.60
C GLY A 119 11.40 9.37 -8.27
N PRO A 120 10.59 8.95 -9.27
CA PRO A 120 9.24 8.43 -9.03
C PRO A 120 9.19 7.22 -8.09
N LEU A 121 10.16 6.29 -8.21
CA LEU A 121 10.25 5.12 -7.33
C LEU A 121 10.54 5.51 -5.88
N HIS A 122 11.38 6.51 -5.68
CA HIS A 122 11.66 7.06 -4.36
C HIS A 122 10.41 7.72 -3.76
N ALA A 123 9.66 8.48 -4.54
CA ALA A 123 8.39 9.06 -4.08
C ALA A 123 7.36 7.98 -3.70
N ALA A 124 7.26 6.90 -4.48
CA ALA A 124 6.40 5.76 -4.18
C ALA A 124 6.80 5.06 -2.88
N LEU A 125 8.12 4.88 -2.67
CA LEU A 125 8.65 4.36 -1.42
C LEU A 125 8.28 5.27 -0.24
N LEU A 126 8.50 6.58 -0.34
CA LEU A 126 8.13 7.50 0.74
C LEU A 126 6.64 7.42 1.11
N ARG A 127 5.76 7.37 0.10
CA ARG A 127 4.30 7.25 0.25
C ARG A 127 3.87 5.94 0.91
N ALA A 128 4.44 4.81 0.49
CA ALA A 128 4.14 3.49 1.07
C ALA A 128 4.61 3.35 2.52
N TRP A 129 5.64 4.10 2.90
CA TRP A 129 6.27 4.08 4.22
C TRP A 129 5.84 5.27 5.12
N GLU A 130 4.81 6.02 4.72
CA GLU A 130 4.19 7.03 5.59
C GLU A 130 3.60 6.37 6.84
N PRO A 131 3.83 6.94 8.04
CA PRO A 131 3.30 6.39 9.27
C PRO A 131 1.77 6.50 9.31
N ILE A 132 1.10 5.44 9.76
CA ILE A 132 -0.36 5.46 9.96
C ILE A 132 -0.75 4.96 11.34
N MET A 133 -1.79 5.58 11.92
CA MET A 133 -2.33 5.21 13.24
C MET A 133 -2.77 3.75 13.33
N LEU A 134 -3.23 3.15 12.22
CA LEU A 134 -3.72 1.78 12.22
C LEU A 134 -2.67 0.78 12.72
N GLU A 135 -1.39 1.02 12.40
CA GLU A 135 -0.26 0.16 12.80
C GLU A 135 0.03 0.29 14.28
N ARG A 136 -0.09 1.50 14.82
CA ARG A 136 0.09 1.76 16.26
C ARG A 136 -1.02 1.16 17.11
N VAL A 137 -2.25 1.09 16.58
CA VAL A 137 -3.38 0.49 17.30
C VAL A 137 -3.28 -1.04 17.33
N THR A 138 -2.61 -1.66 16.35
CA THR A 138 -2.33 -3.09 16.38
C THR A 138 -1.21 -3.48 17.32
N GLU A 139 -0.21 -2.62 17.52
CA GLU A 139 0.87 -2.83 18.51
C GLU A 139 0.34 -2.84 19.96
N LEU A 140 -0.74 -2.12 20.27
CA LEU A 140 -1.35 -2.06 21.61
C LEU A 140 -2.05 -3.35 22.06
N LYS A 141 -2.16 -4.38 21.20
CA LYS A 141 -2.84 -5.64 21.53
C LYS A 141 -1.94 -6.73 22.11
N ASP A 142 -0.62 -6.50 22.16
CA ASP A 142 0.36 -7.51 22.61
C ASP A 142 0.82 -7.31 24.08
N ASP A 143 0.16 -6.45 24.86
CA ASP A 143 0.50 -6.09 26.26
C ASP A 143 -0.44 -6.68 27.35
N GLU A 144 -1.10 -7.83 27.11
CA GLU A 144 -1.79 -8.63 28.15
C GLU A 144 -1.17 -10.02 28.34
#